data_AF-A0A929W527-F1
#
_entry.id   AF-A0A929W527-F1
#
_cell.length_a   1.000
_cell.length_b   1.000
_cell.length_c   1.000
_cell.angle_alpha   90.00
_cell.angle_beta   90.00
_cell.angle_gamma   90.00
#
_symmetry.space_group_name_H-M   'P 1'
#
loop_
_entity.id
_entity.type
_entity.pdbx_description
1 polymer ?
#
loop_
_entity_poly.entity_id
_entity_poly.type
_entity_poly.pdbx_seq_one_letter_code
_entity_poly.pdbx_strand_id
1 'polypeptide(L)'
;MEYTSADYYYDDIRRCLTTTQYDIRRRCGMAYRLFVELMNETTADAPASFSGAFSRLHYLHAQRGFADTLYHAANDFRVRWRRADELTEAELTDRLPGDLRALADLVAGLKQAPVPAELAALLPRHLTAVESPKPLSEKCLRVVVDAVLSHELTVSPTDANSDTEFQLPLAPDAAGGRDFRYLLELVEPGMQLNLVAVRHEGHRLFPELVILEPDYLVNVTAIAQCIARTGTCSEWNVLKKFDPFVTSQHTLLG
;
A
#
# COMPACT_ATOMS: atom_id res chain seq x y z
N MET A 1 -24.73 -8.39 1.99
CA MET A 1 -23.81 -8.27 3.12
C MET A 1 -24.33 -7.15 3.99
N GLU A 2 -24.51 -7.38 5.29
CA GLU A 2 -24.87 -6.30 6.22
C GLU A 2 -23.64 -5.40 6.34
N TYR A 3 -23.75 -4.15 5.84
CA TYR A 3 -22.68 -3.17 6.03
C TYR A 3 -22.57 -2.86 7.52
N THR A 4 -21.35 -2.92 8.05
CA THR A 4 -21.06 -2.57 9.43
C THR A 4 -21.38 -1.08 9.62
N SER A 5 -22.24 -0.75 10.60
CA SER A 5 -22.64 0.63 10.89
C SER A 5 -21.43 1.48 11.27
N ALA A 6 -21.44 2.77 10.92
CA ALA A 6 -20.40 3.71 11.32
C ALA A 6 -20.24 3.77 12.86
N ASP A 7 -21.33 3.54 13.60
CA ASP A 7 -21.35 3.53 15.07
C ASP A 7 -20.43 2.45 15.66
N TYR A 8 -20.31 1.30 14.99
CA TYR A 8 -19.40 0.22 15.41
C TYR A 8 -17.93 0.69 15.41
N TYR A 9 -17.53 1.36 14.34
CA TYR A 9 -16.17 1.89 14.22
C TYR A 9 -15.92 2.99 15.26
N TYR A 10 -16.87 3.89 15.48
CA TYR A 10 -16.73 4.96 16.47
C TYR A 10 -16.66 4.43 17.91
N ASP A 11 -17.44 3.40 18.26
CA ASP A 11 -17.39 2.78 19.58
C ASP A 11 -16.05 2.07 19.84
N ASP A 12 -15.49 1.38 18.84
CA ASP A 12 -14.20 0.72 18.98
C ASP A 12 -13.03 1.72 18.99
N ILE A 13 -13.10 2.82 18.24
CA ILE A 13 -12.14 3.95 18.38
C ILE A 13 -12.20 4.53 19.80
N ARG A 14 -13.41 4.74 20.33
CA ARG A 14 -13.60 5.23 21.70
C ARG A 14 -12.99 4.28 22.72
N ARG A 15 -13.19 2.96 22.58
CA ARG A 15 -12.58 1.94 23.44
C ARG A 15 -11.05 2.00 23.40
N CYS A 16 -10.45 2.24 22.23
CA CYS A 16 -9.01 2.40 22.10
C CYS A 16 -8.48 3.62 22.87
N LEU A 17 -9.25 4.71 22.98
CA LEU A 17 -8.89 5.90 23.75
C LEU A 17 -9.07 5.72 25.27
N THR A 18 -10.20 5.14 25.68
CA THR A 18 -10.60 5.14 27.11
C THR A 18 -10.02 3.98 27.91
N THR A 19 -9.65 2.88 27.26
CA THR A 19 -9.35 1.64 27.98
C THR A 19 -7.89 1.60 28.43
N THR A 20 -7.60 2.00 29.67
CA THR A 20 -6.26 1.93 30.27
C THR A 20 -5.74 0.51 30.52
N GLN A 21 -6.60 -0.51 30.43
CA GLN A 21 -6.25 -1.91 30.70
C GLN A 21 -5.38 -2.58 29.63
N TYR A 22 -5.37 -2.06 28.40
CA TYR A 22 -4.57 -2.65 27.32
C TYR A 22 -3.26 -1.91 27.15
N ASP A 23 -2.20 -2.67 26.90
CA ASP A 23 -0.90 -2.16 26.48
C ASP A 23 -1.03 -1.30 25.21
N ILE A 24 -0.19 -0.27 25.06
CA ILE A 24 -0.27 0.70 23.96
C ILE A 24 -0.17 0.00 22.60
N ARG A 25 0.70 -1.01 22.48
CA ARG A 25 0.84 -1.82 21.27
C ARG A 25 -0.44 -2.54 20.90
N ARG A 26 -1.19 -3.05 21.88
CA ARG A 26 -2.50 -3.69 21.62
C ARG A 26 -3.53 -2.70 21.11
N ARG A 27 -3.57 -1.48 21.66
CA ARG A 27 -4.52 -0.44 21.21
C ARG A 27 -4.21 0.03 19.79
N CYS A 28 -2.94 0.25 19.48
CA CYS A 28 -2.51 0.55 18.11
C CYS A 28 -2.85 -0.59 17.14
N GLY A 29 -2.70 -1.86 17.57
CA GLY A 29 -3.07 -3.01 16.76
C GLY A 29 -4.57 -3.17 16.54
N MET A 30 -5.39 -2.80 17.51
CA MET A 30 -6.85 -2.71 17.35
C MET A 30 -7.21 -1.62 16.34
N ALA A 31 -6.61 -0.43 16.45
CA ALA A 31 -6.82 0.65 15.49
C ALA A 31 -6.44 0.23 14.06
N TYR A 32 -5.30 -0.45 13.90
CA TYR A 32 -4.89 -0.92 12.57
C TYR A 32 -5.82 -1.99 12.00
N ARG A 33 -6.34 -2.88 12.86
CA ARG A 33 -7.35 -3.86 12.45
C ARG A 33 -8.62 -3.18 11.94
N LEU A 34 -9.13 -2.18 12.66
CA LEU A 34 -10.29 -1.39 12.24
C LEU A 34 -10.04 -0.69 10.90
N PHE A 35 -8.84 -0.14 10.70
CA PHE A 35 -8.45 0.46 9.43
C PHE A 35 -8.51 -0.57 8.29
N VAL A 36 -7.91 -1.76 8.47
CA VAL A 36 -7.94 -2.81 7.45
C VAL A 36 -9.37 -3.29 7.17
N GLU A 37 -10.20 -3.43 8.21
CA GLU A 37 -11.60 -3.83 8.08
C GLU A 37 -12.42 -2.80 7.29
N LEU A 38 -12.28 -1.52 7.64
CA LEU A 38 -12.90 -0.41 6.92
C LEU A 38 -12.48 -0.42 5.45
N MET A 39 -11.18 -0.55 5.18
CA MET A 39 -10.67 -0.60 3.81
C MET A 39 -11.20 -1.81 3.06
N ASN A 40 -11.31 -2.96 3.73
CA ASN A 40 -11.82 -4.17 3.12
C ASN A 40 -13.29 -4.08 2.76
N GLU A 41 -14.10 -3.55 3.67
CA GLU A 41 -15.53 -3.37 3.48
C GLU A 41 -15.81 -2.35 2.37
N THR A 42 -15.11 -1.22 2.39
CA THR A 42 -15.38 -0.12 1.43
C THR A 42 -14.96 -0.47 0.01
N THR A 43 -13.97 -1.35 -0.16
CA THR A 43 -13.54 -1.85 -1.48
C THR A 43 -14.07 -3.25 -1.78
N ALA A 44 -15.06 -3.76 -1.04
CA ALA A 44 -15.59 -5.11 -1.27
C ALA A 44 -16.31 -5.23 -2.62
N ASP A 45 -17.02 -4.17 -3.03
CA ASP A 45 -17.76 -4.10 -4.29
C ASP A 45 -16.95 -3.47 -5.45
N ALA A 46 -15.65 -3.22 -5.22
CA ALA A 46 -14.81 -2.60 -6.22
C ALA A 46 -14.51 -3.58 -7.38
N PRO A 47 -14.45 -3.10 -8.63
CA PRO A 47 -14.20 -3.94 -9.80
C PRO A 47 -12.75 -4.47 -9.86
N ALA A 48 -11.84 -3.93 -9.04
CA ALA A 48 -10.43 -4.28 -9.01
C ALA A 48 -10.08 -5.15 -7.79
N SER A 49 -9.23 -6.15 -8.01
CA SER A 49 -8.68 -6.97 -6.91
C SER A 49 -7.50 -6.25 -6.26
N PHE A 50 -7.65 -5.87 -5.00
CA PHE A 50 -6.60 -5.23 -4.23
C PHE A 50 -5.93 -6.20 -3.26
N SER A 51 -4.62 -6.33 -3.44
CA SER A 51 -3.58 -6.96 -2.61
C SER A 51 -3.47 -6.53 -1.15
N GLY A 52 -3.72 -5.25 -0.84
CA GLY A 52 -3.30 -4.66 0.44
C GLY A 52 -3.93 -3.31 0.74
N ALA A 53 -3.82 -2.89 2.01
CA ALA A 53 -4.52 -1.72 2.52
C ALA A 53 -4.06 -0.39 1.89
N PHE A 54 -2.81 -0.29 1.42
CA PHE A 54 -2.33 0.90 0.69
C PHE A 54 -3.02 1.07 -0.66
N SER A 55 -3.07 0.01 -1.47
CA SER A 55 -3.67 0.05 -2.81
C SER A 55 -5.16 0.35 -2.75
N ARG A 56 -5.84 -0.18 -1.72
CA ARG A 56 -7.23 0.19 -1.40
C ARG A 56 -7.35 1.66 -1.02
N LEU A 57 -6.48 2.17 -0.15
CA LEU A 57 -6.50 3.57 0.30
C LEU A 57 -6.27 4.54 -0.88
N HIS A 58 -5.28 4.25 -1.71
CA HIS A 58 -4.96 5.04 -2.90
C HIS A 58 -6.10 5.01 -3.92
N TYR A 59 -6.70 3.84 -4.17
CA TYR A 59 -7.89 3.72 -5.01
C TYR A 59 -9.07 4.55 -4.48
N LEU A 60 -9.34 4.48 -3.16
CA LEU A 60 -10.41 5.27 -2.56
C LEU A 60 -10.13 6.77 -2.63
N HIS A 61 -8.87 7.20 -2.49
CA HIS A 61 -8.47 8.61 -2.66
C HIS A 61 -8.75 9.07 -4.09
N ALA A 62 -8.32 8.30 -5.09
CA ALA A 62 -8.59 8.59 -6.50
C ALA A 62 -10.10 8.59 -6.84
N GLN A 63 -10.89 7.69 -6.26
CA GLN A 63 -12.32 7.55 -6.56
C GLN A 63 -13.21 8.55 -5.82
N ARG A 64 -12.91 8.83 -4.55
CA ARG A 64 -13.77 9.64 -3.65
C ARG A 64 -13.24 11.06 -3.43
N GLY A 65 -11.97 11.33 -3.74
CA GLY A 65 -11.37 12.66 -3.67
C GLY A 65 -11.40 13.28 -2.27
N PHE A 66 -11.19 12.49 -1.21
CA PHE A 66 -11.02 13.06 0.13
C PHE A 66 -9.69 13.81 0.25
N ALA A 67 -9.61 14.75 1.20
CA ALA A 67 -8.48 15.68 1.31
C ALA A 67 -7.11 14.98 1.39
N ASP A 68 -6.11 15.52 0.70
CA ASP A 68 -4.74 14.97 0.67
C ASP A 68 -4.15 14.86 2.07
N THR A 69 -4.46 15.81 2.95
CA THR A 69 -4.05 15.76 4.36
C THR A 69 -4.55 14.50 5.08
N LEU A 70 -5.75 14.02 4.74
CA LEU A 70 -6.33 12.80 5.30
C LEU A 70 -5.67 11.55 4.71
N TYR A 71 -5.44 11.56 3.39
CA TYR A 71 -4.70 10.49 2.70
C TYR A 71 -3.31 10.28 3.31
N HIS A 72 -2.55 11.37 3.47
CA HIS A 72 -1.21 11.34 4.05
C HIS A 72 -1.21 10.91 5.52
N ALA A 73 -2.15 11.40 6.33
CA ALA A 73 -2.27 11.00 7.73
C ALA A 73 -2.61 9.51 7.89
N ALA A 74 -3.49 8.98 7.03
CA ALA A 74 -3.84 7.58 7.02
C ALA A 74 -2.69 6.68 6.55
N ASN A 75 -1.94 7.12 5.54
CA ASN A 75 -0.77 6.39 5.07
C ASN A 75 0.35 6.40 6.12
N ASP A 76 0.58 7.51 6.80
CA ASP A 76 1.54 7.61 7.92
C ASP A 76 1.19 6.64 9.04
N PHE A 77 -0.09 6.59 9.43
CA PHE A 77 -0.57 5.62 10.41
C PHE A 77 -0.26 4.18 9.98
N ARG A 78 -0.55 3.83 8.72
CA ARG A 78 -0.25 2.51 8.15
C ARG A 78 1.25 2.19 8.17
N VAL A 79 2.11 3.12 7.76
CA VAL A 79 3.57 2.94 7.72
C VAL A 79 4.12 2.78 9.13
N ARG A 80 3.66 3.62 10.08
CA ARG A 80 4.07 3.56 11.48
C ARG A 80 3.72 2.23 12.13
N TRP A 81 2.51 1.71 11.87
CA TRP A 81 2.15 0.39 12.38
C TRP A 81 3.00 -0.74 11.78
N ARG A 82 3.33 -0.68 10.49
CA ARG A 82 4.23 -1.66 9.86
C ARG A 82 5.63 -1.67 10.52
N ARG A 83 6.07 -0.53 11.06
CA ARG A 83 7.34 -0.39 11.79
C ARG A 83 7.15 -0.32 13.31
N ALA A 84 6.01 -0.75 13.85
CA ALA A 84 5.74 -0.66 15.29
C ALA A 84 6.80 -1.41 16.13
N ASP A 85 7.47 -2.41 15.57
CA ASP A 85 8.57 -3.13 16.21
C ASP A 85 9.86 -2.29 16.36
N GLU A 86 10.03 -1.25 15.54
CA GLU A 86 11.17 -0.33 15.56
C GLU A 86 10.93 0.91 16.42
N LEU A 87 9.66 1.25 16.72
CA LEU A 87 9.30 2.44 17.50
C LEU A 87 9.26 2.17 19.02
N THR A 88 9.55 3.21 19.79
CA THR A 88 9.41 3.18 21.25
C THR A 88 7.94 3.35 21.68
N GLU A 89 7.58 2.80 22.85
CA GLU A 89 6.21 2.89 23.39
C GLU A 89 5.79 4.34 23.70
N ALA A 90 6.74 5.21 24.04
CA ALA A 90 6.48 6.62 24.27
C ALA A 90 6.04 7.35 22.99
N GLU A 91 6.72 7.09 21.86
CA GLU A 91 6.36 7.65 20.56
C GLU A 91 5.00 7.15 20.05
N LEU A 92 4.70 5.86 20.28
CA LEU A 92 3.39 5.30 19.96
C LEU A 92 2.27 5.93 20.80
N THR A 93 2.53 6.20 22.07
CA THR A 93 1.54 6.79 22.99
C THR A 93 1.21 8.23 22.62
N ASP A 94 2.22 9.04 22.30
CA ASP A 94 2.04 10.44 21.92
C ASP A 94 1.24 10.59 20.62
N ARG A 95 1.44 9.66 19.67
CA ARG A 95 0.84 9.77 18.33
C ARG A 95 -0.47 9.02 18.12
N LEU A 96 -0.80 8.05 18.98
CA LEU A 96 -2.06 7.30 18.90
C LEU A 96 -3.31 8.21 18.78
N PRO A 97 -3.46 9.33 19.51
CA PRO A 97 -4.62 10.19 19.38
C PRO A 97 -4.75 10.84 17.99
N GLY A 98 -3.63 11.19 17.35
CA GLY A 98 -3.61 11.72 15.99
C GLY A 98 -3.96 10.67 14.95
N ASP A 99 -3.45 9.45 15.14
CA ASP A 99 -3.73 8.32 14.26
C ASP A 99 -5.22 7.90 14.32
N LEU A 100 -5.81 7.88 15.52
CA LEU A 100 -7.23 7.63 15.71
C LEU A 100 -8.11 8.74 15.14
N ARG A 101 -7.60 9.98 15.12
CA ARG A 101 -8.28 11.10 14.45
C ARG A 101 -8.35 10.89 12.94
N ALA A 102 -7.23 10.54 12.31
CA ALA A 102 -7.19 10.21 10.89
C ALA A 102 -8.14 9.06 10.54
N LEU A 103 -8.21 8.03 11.40
CA LEU A 103 -9.14 6.92 11.25
C LEU A 103 -10.61 7.35 11.38
N ALA A 104 -10.94 8.20 12.36
CA ALA A 104 -12.29 8.73 12.54
C ALA A 104 -12.75 9.65 11.40
N ASP A 105 -11.84 10.42 10.82
CA ASP A 105 -12.11 11.26 9.65
C ASP A 105 -12.25 10.40 8.37
N LEU A 106 -11.49 9.29 8.23
CA LEU A 106 -11.65 8.29 7.16
C LEU A 106 -13.01 7.56 7.25
N VAL A 107 -13.30 6.94 8.40
CA VAL A 107 -14.60 7.01 9.09
C VAL A 107 -15.72 7.73 8.33
N ALA A 108 -15.73 9.02 8.62
CA ALA A 108 -16.73 9.95 8.16
C ALA A 108 -16.74 10.13 6.64
N GLY A 109 -15.57 10.18 6.00
CA GLY A 109 -15.47 10.32 4.55
C GLY A 109 -16.02 9.12 3.78
N LEU A 110 -15.72 7.90 4.21
CA LEU A 110 -16.09 6.68 3.51
C LEU A 110 -17.54 6.26 3.77
N LYS A 111 -18.02 6.40 5.02
CA LYS A 111 -19.38 6.03 5.42
C LYS A 111 -20.40 7.18 5.35
N GLN A 112 -19.94 8.40 5.02
CA GLN A 112 -20.76 9.63 5.01
C GLN A 112 -21.50 9.90 6.33
N ALA A 113 -20.91 9.48 7.46
CA ALA A 113 -21.45 9.67 8.79
C ALA A 113 -20.58 10.69 9.55
N PRO A 114 -21.14 11.75 10.15
CA PRO A 114 -20.32 12.70 10.91
C PRO A 114 -19.73 12.04 12.16
N VAL A 115 -18.51 12.42 12.53
CA VAL A 115 -17.87 11.96 13.77
C VAL A 115 -18.71 12.43 14.97
N PRO A 116 -19.13 11.53 15.89
CA PRO A 116 -19.89 11.91 17.07
C PRO A 116 -19.16 12.97 17.91
N ALA A 117 -19.90 13.97 18.40
CA ALA A 117 -19.32 15.10 19.15
C ALA A 117 -18.55 14.66 20.41
N GLU A 118 -19.02 13.59 21.06
CA GLU A 118 -18.34 12.99 22.22
C GLU A 118 -16.96 12.43 21.87
N LEU A 119 -16.82 11.83 20.69
CA LEU A 119 -15.55 11.30 20.20
C LEU A 119 -14.64 12.43 19.71
N ALA A 120 -15.21 13.41 19.01
CA ALA A 120 -14.48 14.60 18.55
C ALA A 120 -13.89 15.43 19.71
N ALA A 121 -14.51 15.39 20.90
CA ALA A 121 -13.99 16.05 22.10
C ALA A 121 -12.75 15.35 22.70
N LEU A 122 -12.61 14.04 22.48
CA LEU A 122 -11.48 13.24 22.97
C LEU A 122 -10.29 13.23 22.00
N LEU A 123 -10.53 13.57 20.74
CA LEU A 123 -9.54 13.57 19.68
C LEU A 123 -8.89 14.96 19.52
N PRO A 124 -7.63 15.02 19.04
CA PRO A 124 -7.01 16.29 18.68
C PRO A 124 -7.84 17.04 17.62
N ARG A 125 -7.88 18.37 17.73
CA ARG A 125 -8.66 19.26 16.84
C ARG A 125 -8.10 19.38 15.43
N HIS A 126 -6.82 19.10 15.27
CA HIS A 126 -6.11 19.14 13.99
C HIS A 126 -5.41 17.81 13.78
N LEU A 127 -5.36 17.36 12.51
CA LEU A 127 -4.50 16.25 12.12
C LEU A 127 -3.06 16.63 12.43
N THR A 128 -2.33 15.73 13.08
CA THR A 128 -0.92 15.94 13.40
C THR A 128 -0.17 16.24 12.11
N ALA A 129 0.65 17.31 12.12
CA ALA A 129 1.39 17.72 10.95
C ALA A 129 2.21 16.56 10.36
N VAL A 130 2.14 16.44 9.04
CA VAL A 130 2.84 15.47 8.19
C VAL A 130 4.31 15.36 8.64
N GLU A 131 4.78 14.13 8.91
CA GLU A 131 6.18 13.91 9.25
C GLU A 131 7.09 14.43 8.13
N SER A 132 8.23 15.04 8.50
CA SER A 132 9.29 15.37 7.56
C SER A 132 9.66 14.13 6.74
N PRO A 133 9.96 14.27 5.42
CA PRO A 133 10.32 13.13 4.59
C PRO A 133 11.48 12.35 5.22
N LYS A 134 11.19 11.12 5.65
CA LYS A 134 12.20 10.20 6.16
C LYS A 134 13.07 9.71 5.01
N PRO A 135 14.35 9.39 5.26
CA PRO A 135 15.24 8.89 4.24
C PRO A 135 14.66 7.62 3.61
N LEU A 136 14.65 7.59 2.28
CA LEU A 136 14.17 6.46 1.49
C LEU A 136 15.06 5.24 1.76
N SER A 137 14.45 4.06 1.77
CA SER A 137 15.22 2.83 1.95
C SER A 137 15.98 2.49 0.66
N GLU A 138 17.30 2.38 0.76
CA GLU A 138 18.15 1.95 -0.36
C GLU A 138 17.95 0.48 -0.73
N LYS A 139 17.36 -0.34 0.14
CA LYS A 139 17.18 -1.78 -0.11
C LYS A 139 15.93 -2.08 -0.93
N CYS A 140 14.83 -1.44 -0.61
CA CYS A 140 13.52 -1.74 -1.17
C CYS A 140 12.63 -0.51 -1.02
N LEU A 141 12.25 0.08 -2.15
CA LEU A 141 11.48 1.30 -2.20
C LEU A 141 10.20 1.06 -3.00
N ARG A 142 9.06 1.15 -2.32
CA ARG A 142 7.74 1.10 -2.96
C ARG A 142 7.38 2.49 -3.48
N VAL A 143 7.05 2.58 -4.77
CA VAL A 143 6.70 3.82 -5.45
C VAL A 143 5.40 3.65 -6.25
N VAL A 144 4.71 4.76 -6.49
CA VAL A 144 3.56 4.84 -7.41
C VAL A 144 4.01 5.61 -8.64
N VAL A 145 3.54 5.18 -9.81
CA VAL A 145 3.83 5.86 -11.08
C VAL A 145 2.86 7.01 -11.25
N ASP A 146 3.37 8.24 -11.21
CA ASP A 146 2.54 9.44 -11.39
C ASP A 146 2.37 9.75 -12.88
N ALA A 147 3.43 9.61 -13.66
CA ALA A 147 3.42 9.84 -15.09
C ALA A 147 4.42 8.94 -15.85
N VAL A 148 4.04 8.55 -17.06
CA VAL A 148 4.87 7.77 -17.99
C VAL A 148 5.37 8.72 -19.08
N LEU A 149 6.69 8.97 -19.13
CA LEU A 149 7.33 9.75 -20.19
C LEU A 149 8.00 8.82 -21.21
N SER A 150 8.46 9.37 -22.34
CA SER A 150 9.00 8.58 -23.46
C SER A 150 10.19 7.67 -23.10
N HIS A 151 10.98 8.02 -22.08
CA HIS A 151 12.19 7.28 -21.70
C HIS A 151 12.40 7.15 -20.17
N GLU A 152 11.50 7.72 -19.37
CA GLU A 152 11.62 7.80 -17.91
C GLU A 152 10.22 7.72 -17.29
N LEU A 153 10.13 7.28 -16.03
CA LEU A 153 8.89 7.31 -15.25
C LEU A 153 9.02 8.36 -14.15
N THR A 154 7.97 9.16 -13.95
CA THR A 154 7.83 9.99 -12.74
C THR A 154 7.18 9.13 -11.67
N VAL A 155 7.82 9.00 -10.52
CA VAL A 155 7.37 8.15 -9.43
C VAL A 155 7.42 8.85 -8.08
N SER A 156 6.42 8.58 -7.25
CA SER A 156 6.30 9.09 -5.90
C SER A 156 6.46 7.94 -4.88
N PRO A 157 7.30 8.10 -3.84
CA PRO A 157 7.49 7.07 -2.83
C PRO A 157 6.23 6.91 -1.98
N THR A 158 5.79 5.66 -1.81
CA THR A 158 4.62 5.33 -0.97
C THR A 158 4.88 5.59 0.52
N ASP A 159 6.13 5.46 0.95
CA ASP A 159 6.49 5.48 2.38
C ASP A 159 7.08 6.83 2.84
N ALA A 160 7.33 7.78 1.92
CA ALA A 160 7.80 9.11 2.27
C ALA A 160 6.70 10.13 1.95
N ASN A 161 6.28 10.84 2.99
CA ASN A 161 5.16 11.78 2.97
C ASN A 161 5.55 13.14 2.39
N SER A 162 6.26 13.12 1.27
CA SER A 162 6.60 14.32 0.53
C SER A 162 6.15 14.15 -0.91
N ASP A 163 5.62 15.22 -1.50
CA ASP A 163 5.43 15.42 -2.95
C ASP A 163 6.78 15.41 -3.70
N THR A 164 7.76 14.63 -3.23
CA THR A 164 9.04 14.48 -3.87
C THR A 164 8.87 13.48 -4.98
N GLU A 165 8.58 14.03 -6.15
CA GLU A 165 8.67 13.30 -7.41
C GLU A 165 10.13 12.90 -7.65
N PHE A 166 10.30 11.62 -7.97
CA PHE A 166 11.56 11.07 -8.44
C PHE A 166 11.42 10.66 -9.90
N GLN A 167 12.53 10.75 -10.62
CA GLN A 167 12.65 10.25 -11.97
C GLN A 167 13.28 8.85 -11.93
N LEU A 168 12.68 7.92 -12.65
CA LEU A 168 13.18 6.57 -12.85
C LEU A 168 13.57 6.42 -14.34
N PRO A 169 14.85 6.65 -14.68
CA PRO A 169 15.33 6.41 -16.03
C PRO A 169 15.28 4.92 -16.36
N LEU A 170 14.69 4.58 -17.50
CA LEU A 170 14.55 3.18 -17.93
C LEU A 170 15.69 2.71 -18.83
N ALA A 171 16.48 3.64 -19.36
CA ALA A 171 17.66 3.34 -20.15
C ALA A 171 18.86 2.98 -19.23
N PRO A 172 19.76 2.10 -19.68
CA PRO A 172 20.96 1.79 -18.94
C PRO A 172 21.82 3.05 -18.76
N ASP A 173 22.32 3.26 -17.54
CA ASP A 173 23.22 4.36 -17.23
C ASP A 173 24.67 4.06 -17.68
N ALA A 174 25.53 5.07 -17.60
CA ALA A 174 26.96 4.93 -17.91
C ALA A 174 27.73 4.02 -16.92
N ALA A 175 27.11 3.63 -15.80
CA ALA A 175 27.70 2.79 -14.76
C ALA A 175 27.31 1.30 -14.90
N GLY A 176 26.56 0.93 -15.95
CA GLY A 176 26.16 -0.45 -16.22
C GLY A 176 24.81 -0.85 -15.66
N GLY A 177 23.90 0.11 -15.46
CA GLY A 177 22.50 -0.14 -15.09
C GLY A 177 21.77 -1.06 -16.08
N ARG A 178 20.69 -1.69 -15.63
CA ARG A 178 19.88 -2.58 -16.45
C ARG A 178 18.94 -1.81 -17.39
N ASP A 179 18.60 -2.43 -18.51
CA ASP A 179 17.63 -1.90 -19.45
C ASP A 179 16.20 -2.28 -19.03
N PHE A 180 15.39 -1.27 -18.73
CA PHE A 180 13.99 -1.40 -18.32
C PHE A 180 13.01 -0.79 -19.33
N ARG A 181 13.45 -0.47 -20.56
CA ARG A 181 12.59 0.15 -21.58
C ARG A 181 11.32 -0.65 -21.90
N TYR A 182 11.35 -1.96 -21.73
CA TYR A 182 10.18 -2.83 -21.91
C TYR A 182 9.03 -2.50 -20.94
N LEU A 183 9.31 -1.83 -19.81
CA LEU A 183 8.27 -1.42 -18.86
C LEU A 183 7.37 -0.33 -19.43
N LEU A 184 7.81 0.45 -20.43
CA LEU A 184 6.97 1.49 -21.05
C LEU A 184 5.71 0.94 -21.70
N GLU A 185 5.74 -0.32 -22.13
CA GLU A 185 4.58 -1.00 -22.73
C GLU A 185 3.67 -1.65 -21.67
N LEU A 186 4.13 -1.75 -20.43
CA LEU A 186 3.46 -2.48 -19.35
C LEU A 186 2.92 -1.58 -18.23
N VAL A 187 3.48 -0.38 -18.09
CA VAL A 187 3.21 0.52 -16.97
C VAL A 187 2.23 1.61 -17.38
N GLU A 188 1.26 1.88 -16.51
CA GLU A 188 0.31 2.99 -16.63
C GLU A 188 0.40 3.90 -15.38
N PRO A 189 0.01 5.19 -15.49
CA PRO A 189 -0.15 6.05 -14.33
C PRO A 189 -1.08 5.45 -13.28
N GLY A 190 -0.70 5.54 -12.01
CA GLY A 190 -1.38 4.94 -10.86
C GLY A 190 -0.93 3.52 -10.50
N MET A 191 -0.13 2.87 -11.35
CA MET A 191 0.44 1.56 -11.04
C MET A 191 1.54 1.65 -9.97
N GLN A 192 1.72 0.56 -9.23
CA GLN A 192 2.69 0.48 -8.16
C GLN A 192 3.91 -0.31 -8.58
N LEU A 193 5.09 0.19 -8.23
CA LEU A 193 6.36 -0.46 -8.45
C LEU A 193 7.08 -0.69 -7.12
N ASN A 194 7.80 -1.80 -7.02
CA ASN A 194 8.76 -2.00 -5.95
C ASN A 194 10.17 -2.02 -6.54
N LEU A 195 10.97 -1.02 -6.17
CA LEU A 195 12.33 -0.83 -6.62
C LEU A 195 13.27 -1.50 -5.61
N VAL A 196 14.07 -2.46 -6.05
CA VAL A 196 14.97 -3.24 -5.18
C VAL A 196 16.42 -2.84 -5.47
N ALA A 197 17.21 -2.69 -4.39
CA ALA A 197 18.59 -2.19 -4.41
C ALA A 197 18.70 -0.89 -5.23
N VAL A 198 18.20 0.20 -4.64
CA VAL A 198 18.07 1.49 -5.29
C VAL A 198 19.29 2.36 -5.00
N ARG A 199 19.97 2.77 -6.05
CA ARG A 199 20.98 3.84 -5.98
C ARG A 199 20.31 5.19 -6.20
N HIS A 200 20.53 6.10 -5.26
CA HIS A 200 19.97 7.45 -5.29
C HIS A 200 21.00 8.43 -5.85
N GLU A 201 20.65 9.14 -6.93
CA GLU A 201 21.43 10.23 -7.48
C GLU A 201 20.56 11.49 -7.60
N GLY A 202 20.46 12.24 -6.49
CA GLY A 202 19.57 13.40 -6.40
C GLY A 202 18.10 12.98 -6.54
N HIS A 203 17.42 13.47 -7.58
CA HIS A 203 16.04 13.11 -7.91
C HIS A 203 15.92 11.88 -8.79
N ARG A 204 17.03 11.21 -9.15
CA ARG A 204 17.02 10.02 -9.99
C ARG A 204 17.20 8.75 -9.16
N LEU A 205 16.38 7.76 -9.46
CA LEU A 205 16.42 6.44 -8.86
C LEU A 205 16.95 5.43 -9.88
N PHE A 206 17.97 4.69 -9.50
CA PHE A 206 18.57 3.64 -10.32
C PHE A 206 18.45 2.30 -9.58
N PRO A 207 17.39 1.52 -9.82
CA PRO A 207 17.20 0.21 -9.20
C PRO A 207 17.96 -0.88 -9.94
N GLU A 208 18.35 -1.94 -9.23
CA GLU A 208 18.84 -3.17 -9.86
C GLU A 208 17.70 -4.08 -10.35
N LEU A 209 16.54 -4.00 -9.70
CA LEU A 209 15.36 -4.78 -10.06
C LEU A 209 14.09 -3.94 -9.83
N VAL A 210 13.16 -4.03 -10.78
CA VAL A 210 11.84 -3.42 -10.71
C VAL A 210 10.78 -4.53 -10.67
N ILE A 211 9.92 -4.50 -9.66
CA ILE A 211 8.77 -5.39 -9.54
C ILE A 211 7.52 -4.57 -9.87
N LEU A 212 6.88 -4.90 -10.98
CA LEU A 212 5.59 -4.32 -11.37
C LEU A 212 4.47 -4.92 -10.53
N GLU A 213 3.62 -4.06 -9.96
CA GLU A 213 2.49 -4.44 -9.13
C GLU A 213 2.88 -5.53 -8.12
N PRO A 214 3.76 -5.21 -7.13
CA PRO A 214 4.30 -6.18 -6.16
C PRO A 214 3.23 -6.90 -5.33
N ASP A 215 2.03 -6.39 -5.46
CA ASP A 215 0.80 -6.70 -4.82
C ASP A 215 0.02 -7.81 -5.57
N TYR A 216 0.31 -8.04 -6.85
CA TYR A 216 -0.19 -9.19 -7.59
C TYR A 216 0.63 -10.44 -7.28
N LEU A 217 0.04 -11.34 -6.51
CA LEU A 217 0.63 -12.63 -6.19
C LEU A 217 0.56 -13.57 -7.40
N VAL A 218 1.70 -13.78 -8.05
CA VAL A 218 1.84 -14.74 -9.15
C VAL A 218 2.41 -16.05 -8.60
N ASN A 219 1.75 -17.17 -8.93
CA ASN A 219 2.24 -18.50 -8.56
C ASN A 219 3.54 -18.82 -9.32
N VAL A 220 4.58 -19.28 -8.61
CA VAL A 220 5.87 -19.65 -9.22
C VAL A 220 5.72 -20.72 -10.30
N THR A 221 4.80 -21.67 -10.12
CA THR A 221 4.48 -22.68 -11.14
C THR A 221 3.92 -22.04 -12.42
N ALA A 222 3.10 -20.99 -12.31
CA ALA A 222 2.60 -20.26 -13.47
C ALA A 222 3.73 -19.60 -14.25
N ILE A 223 4.73 -19.04 -13.56
CA ILE A 223 5.93 -18.48 -14.20
C ILE A 223 6.75 -19.57 -14.89
N ALA A 224 6.97 -20.70 -14.20
CA ALA A 224 7.71 -21.83 -14.78
C ALA A 224 7.02 -22.38 -16.03
N GLN A 225 5.70 -22.34 -16.09
CA GLN A 225 4.92 -22.75 -17.25
C GLN A 225 5.07 -21.81 -18.46
N CYS A 226 5.36 -20.53 -18.23
CA CYS A 226 5.62 -19.56 -19.29
C CYS A 226 7.00 -19.71 -19.95
N ILE A 227 7.90 -20.52 -19.37
CA ILE A 227 9.26 -20.73 -19.86
C ILE A 227 9.36 -22.13 -20.47
N ALA A 228 9.69 -22.21 -21.75
CA ALA A 228 9.92 -23.48 -22.44
C ALA A 228 11.15 -23.39 -23.33
N ARG A 229 11.57 -24.55 -23.88
CA ARG A 229 12.73 -24.61 -24.79
C ARG A 229 12.53 -23.78 -26.05
N THR A 230 11.28 -23.57 -26.45
CA THR A 230 10.88 -22.81 -27.65
C THR A 230 10.82 -21.30 -27.42
N GLY A 231 10.93 -20.83 -26.18
CA GLY A 231 10.87 -19.40 -25.84
C GLY A 231 10.18 -19.14 -24.51
N THR A 232 9.89 -17.86 -24.23
CA THR A 232 9.15 -17.42 -23.06
C THR A 232 7.89 -16.68 -23.53
N CYS A 233 6.72 -17.12 -23.09
CA CYS A 233 5.42 -16.63 -23.56
C CYS A 233 4.39 -16.71 -22.43
N SER A 234 3.69 -15.60 -22.17
CA SER A 234 2.74 -15.48 -21.05
C SER A 234 1.46 -16.29 -21.26
N GLU A 235 1.10 -16.47 -22.53
CA GLU A 235 -0.12 -17.11 -23.01
C GLU A 235 -0.13 -18.61 -22.72
N TRP A 236 1.04 -19.23 -22.56
CA TRP A 236 1.14 -20.64 -22.22
C TRP A 236 0.58 -20.98 -20.84
N ASN A 237 0.74 -20.09 -19.86
CA ASN A 237 0.10 -20.27 -18.56
C ASN A 237 -1.44 -20.19 -18.67
N VAL A 238 -1.95 -19.31 -19.54
CA VAL A 238 -3.40 -19.23 -19.80
C VAL A 238 -3.89 -20.51 -20.47
N LEU A 239 -3.18 -21.01 -21.48
CA LEU A 239 -3.53 -22.27 -22.15
C LEU A 239 -3.51 -23.46 -21.19
N LYS A 240 -2.50 -23.56 -20.31
CA LYS A 240 -2.42 -24.64 -19.31
C LYS A 240 -3.53 -24.63 -18.28
N LYS A 241 -4.22 -23.50 -18.07
CA LYS A 241 -5.42 -23.47 -17.21
C LYS A 241 -6.61 -24.21 -17.85
N PHE A 242 -6.60 -24.41 -19.16
CA PHE A 242 -7.62 -25.20 -19.87
C PHE A 242 -7.26 -26.68 -19.97
N ASP A 243 -6.03 -27.07 -19.62
CA ASP A 243 -5.64 -28.48 -19.63
C ASP A 243 -6.42 -29.24 -18.54
N PRO A 244 -6.86 -30.48 -18.84
CA PRO A 244 -7.53 -31.30 -17.86
C PRO A 244 -6.58 -31.63 -16.72
N PHE A 245 -7.10 -31.62 -15.49
CA PHE A 245 -6.32 -32.07 -14.34
C PHE A 245 -6.15 -33.59 -14.40
N VAL A 246 -4.99 -34.06 -14.88
CA VAL A 246 -4.68 -35.49 -14.94
C VAL A 246 -3.90 -35.89 -13.70
N THR A 247 -4.54 -36.63 -12.80
CA THR A 247 -3.86 -37.26 -11.66
C THR A 247 -2.98 -38.40 -12.14
N SER A 248 -1.66 -38.26 -11.96
CA SER A 248 -0.69 -39.33 -12.19
C SER A 248 -0.30 -40.02 -10.88
N GLN A 249 0.24 -41.24 -10.95
CA GLN A 249 0.78 -41.95 -9.79
C GLN A 249 1.86 -41.10 -9.08
N HIS A 250 2.69 -40.39 -9.82
CA HIS A 250 3.71 -39.52 -9.27
C HIS A 250 3.10 -38.33 -8.54
N THR A 251 2.05 -37.71 -9.09
CA THR A 251 1.30 -36.63 -8.43
C THR A 251 0.66 -37.07 -7.12
N LEU A 252 0.23 -38.34 -7.02
CA LEU A 252 -0.38 -38.88 -5.79
C LEU A 252 0.66 -39.24 -4.72
N LEU A 253 1.87 -39.61 -5.11
CA LEU A 253 2.94 -40.01 -4.19
C LEU A 253 3.75 -38.82 -3.66
N GLY A 254 3.69 -37.66 -4.32
CA GLY A 254 4.44 -36.45 -3.97
C GLY A 254 5.78 -36.39 -4.68
#